data_AF-C5CGN5-F1
#
_entry.id   AF-C5CGN5-F1
#
_cell.length_a   1.000
_cell.length_b   1.000
_cell.length_c   1.000
_cell.angle_alpha   90.00
_cell.angle_beta   90.00
_cell.angle_gamma   90.00
#
_symmetry.space_group_name_H-M   'P 1'
#
loop_
_entity.id
_entity.type
_entity.pdbx_description
1 polymer ?
#
loop_
_entity_poly.entity_id
_entity_poly.type
_entity_poly.pdbx_seq_one_letter_code
_entity_poly.pdbx_strand_id
1 'polypeptide(L)'
;MIIVYSALILGVLGFVFGTFLAFAAAKFAVKENPKEKLIEVVLPGINCGACGYPGCSGFAKAVSESKASVDGCIPGRRAGVPEKIKKLLEASDDAIEKIWEKAGGDPEAAVKEFFAGAAPSEETKPKKPSRPSKEEVEKYRAMLDEKPVAKAVYSILPKIDCGLCGYPGCAAFAIKIVEEKENPSKCIPGKRQKVEEKVKNIKEKSPEEIKKIVEEAKGDIEELKKRFEV
;
A
#
# COMPACT_ATOMS: atom_id res chain seq x y z
N MET A 1 -52.39 -36.05 18.04
CA MET A 1 -51.32 -36.73 18.81
C MET A 1 -49.95 -36.59 18.17
N ILE A 2 -49.80 -36.84 16.86
CA ILE A 2 -48.50 -36.75 16.15
C ILE A 2 -47.79 -35.41 16.39
N ILE A 3 -48.49 -34.28 16.27
CA ILE A 3 -47.91 -32.94 16.46
C ILE A 3 -47.30 -32.77 17.87
N VAL A 4 -48.00 -33.26 18.89
CA VAL A 4 -47.54 -33.17 20.29
C VAL A 4 -46.30 -34.04 20.50
N TYR A 5 -46.29 -35.26 19.96
CA TYR A 5 -45.13 -36.14 20.05
C TYR A 5 -43.92 -35.59 19.29
N SER A 6 -44.11 -35.04 18.10
CA SER A 6 -43.03 -34.39 17.34
C SER A 6 -42.45 -33.19 18.10
N ALA A 7 -43.30 -32.35 18.68
CA ALA A 7 -42.85 -31.21 19.48
C ALA A 7 -42.06 -31.65 20.72
N LEU A 8 -42.54 -32.69 21.42
CA LEU A 8 -41.90 -33.21 22.63
C LEU A 8 -40.54 -33.84 22.31
N ILE A 9 -40.45 -34.63 21.24
CA ILE A 9 -39.18 -35.25 20.80
C ILE A 9 -38.15 -34.17 20.41
N LEU A 10 -38.56 -33.15 19.64
CA LEU A 10 -37.66 -32.06 19.26
C LEU A 10 -37.22 -31.23 20.47
N GLY A 11 -38.12 -30.98 21.42
CA GLY A 11 -37.79 -30.27 22.66
C GLY A 11 -36.78 -31.03 23.52
N VAL A 12 -36.96 -32.34 23.69
CA VAL A 12 -36.03 -33.19 24.44
C VAL A 12 -34.67 -33.25 23.75
N LEU A 13 -34.64 -33.48 22.43
CA LEU A 13 -33.38 -33.49 21.69
C LEU A 13 -32.66 -32.14 21.76
N GLY A 14 -33.38 -31.03 21.58
CA GLY A 14 -32.82 -29.69 21.72
C GLY A 14 -32.21 -29.45 23.11
N PHE A 15 -32.90 -29.89 24.16
CA PHE A 15 -32.38 -29.78 25.53
C PHE A 15 -31.15 -30.65 25.76
N VAL A 16 -31.16 -31.90 25.29
CA VAL A 16 -30.02 -32.83 25.42
C VAL A 16 -28.80 -32.30 24.67
N PHE A 17 -28.96 -31.89 23.41
CA PHE A 17 -27.84 -31.35 22.63
C PHE A 17 -27.38 -29.99 23.15
N GLY A 18 -28.29 -29.12 23.58
CA GLY A 18 -27.95 -27.82 24.15
C GLY A 18 -27.14 -27.95 25.45
N THR A 19 -27.56 -28.83 26.36
CA THR A 19 -26.82 -29.09 27.61
C THR A 19 -25.48 -29.76 27.35
N PHE A 20 -25.43 -30.73 26.42
CA PHE A 20 -24.18 -31.35 26.00
C PHE A 20 -23.18 -30.35 25.41
N LEU A 21 -23.63 -29.47 24.51
CA LEU A 21 -22.78 -28.42 23.93
C LEU A 21 -22.32 -27.40 24.98
N ALA A 22 -23.19 -27.01 25.91
CA ALA A 22 -22.81 -26.11 27.01
C ALA A 22 -21.73 -26.73 27.92
N PHE A 23 -21.88 -28.02 28.25
CA PHE A 23 -20.87 -28.76 29.01
C PHE A 23 -19.54 -28.86 28.24
N ALA A 24 -19.59 -29.19 26.95
CA ALA A 24 -18.40 -29.25 26.11
C ALA A 24 -17.70 -27.88 26.03
N ALA A 25 -18.45 -26.80 25.80
CA ALA A 25 -17.90 -25.45 25.75
C ALA A 25 -17.19 -25.06 27.05
N ALA A 26 -17.78 -25.37 28.21
CA ALA A 26 -17.17 -25.09 29.51
C ALA A 26 -15.93 -25.97 29.77
N LYS A 27 -15.98 -27.25 29.37
CA LYS A 27 -14.89 -28.21 29.62
C LYS A 27 -13.69 -27.98 28.71
N PHE A 28 -13.92 -27.55 27.48
CA PHE A 28 -12.88 -27.29 26.46
C PHE A 28 -12.57 -25.81 26.29
N ALA A 29 -12.94 -24.96 27.26
CA ALA A 29 -12.55 -23.56 27.27
C ALA A 29 -11.02 -23.46 27.31
N VAL A 30 -10.42 -23.06 26.18
CA VAL A 30 -8.98 -22.86 26.06
C VAL A 30 -8.63 -21.55 26.74
N LYS A 31 -7.57 -21.54 27.57
CA LYS A 31 -7.02 -20.29 28.09
C LYS A 31 -6.52 -19.45 26.91
N GLU A 32 -7.22 -18.36 26.64
CA GLU A 32 -6.83 -17.42 25.60
C GLU A 32 -5.59 -16.67 26.07
N ASN A 33 -4.55 -16.63 25.24
CA ASN A 33 -3.38 -15.80 25.52
C ASN A 33 -3.74 -14.34 25.19
N PRO A 34 -3.73 -13.42 26.16
CA PRO A 34 -4.06 -12.02 25.90
C PRO A 34 -3.21 -11.41 24.79
N LYS A 35 -1.92 -11.76 24.73
CA LYS A 35 -0.99 -11.28 23.69
C LYS A 35 -1.41 -11.72 22.29
N GLU A 36 -1.90 -12.95 22.12
CA GLU A 36 -2.44 -13.45 20.84
C GLU A 36 -3.63 -12.60 20.38
N LYS A 37 -4.58 -12.32 21.29
CA LYS A 37 -5.77 -11.51 20.98
C LYS A 37 -5.42 -10.08 20.61
N LEU A 38 -4.50 -9.46 21.33
CA LEU A 38 -4.04 -8.10 21.01
C LEU A 38 -3.37 -8.06 19.62
N ILE A 39 -2.54 -9.07 19.30
CA ILE A 39 -1.95 -9.18 17.96
C ILE A 39 -3.03 -9.37 16.89
N GLU A 40 -4.05 -10.21 17.15
CA GLU A 40 -5.15 -10.46 16.22
C GLU A 40 -5.92 -9.17 15.88
N VAL A 41 -6.24 -8.33 16.87
CA VAL A 41 -6.93 -7.05 16.67
C VAL A 41 -6.08 -6.05 15.86
N VAL A 42 -4.77 -6.11 16.00
CA VAL A 42 -3.86 -5.26 15.21
C VAL A 42 -3.81 -5.67 13.74
N LEU A 43 -4.18 -6.92 13.40
CA LEU A 43 -4.19 -7.40 12.03
C LEU A 43 -5.38 -6.83 11.23
N PRO A 44 -5.30 -6.81 9.88
CA PRO A 44 -6.38 -6.31 9.03
C PRO A 44 -7.69 -7.13 9.05
N GLY A 45 -7.72 -8.31 9.69
CA GLY A 45 -8.92 -9.18 9.75
C GLY A 45 -9.35 -9.82 8.41
N ILE A 46 -8.54 -9.71 7.34
CA ILE A 46 -8.91 -10.17 5.99
C ILE A 46 -8.91 -11.70 5.87
N ASN A 47 -8.17 -12.41 6.74
CA ASN A 47 -8.08 -13.88 6.72
C ASN A 47 -7.64 -14.48 5.36
N CYS A 48 -6.76 -13.81 4.62
CA CYS A 48 -6.38 -14.21 3.26
C CYS A 48 -5.39 -15.39 3.15
N GLY A 49 -4.75 -15.80 4.24
CA GLY A 49 -3.80 -16.93 4.25
C GLY A 49 -2.45 -16.69 3.55
N ALA A 50 -2.18 -15.49 3.04
CA ALA A 50 -0.93 -15.17 2.33
C ALA A 50 0.34 -15.31 3.20
N CYS A 51 0.18 -15.32 4.53
CA CYS A 51 1.26 -15.57 5.49
C CYS A 51 1.52 -17.06 5.76
N GLY A 52 0.74 -17.98 5.19
CA GLY A 52 0.90 -19.43 5.39
C GLY A 52 0.19 -20.01 6.63
N TYR A 53 -0.60 -19.20 7.35
CA TYR A 53 -1.34 -19.61 8.55
C TYR A 53 -2.86 -19.54 8.35
N PRO A 54 -3.64 -20.36 9.07
CA PRO A 54 -5.09 -20.37 8.97
C PRO A 54 -5.69 -19.13 9.62
N GLY A 55 -5.98 -18.12 8.79
CA GLY A 55 -6.59 -16.86 9.23
C GLY A 55 -5.65 -15.93 10.00
N CYS A 56 -6.20 -14.79 10.42
CA CYS A 56 -5.51 -13.78 11.21
C CYS A 56 -5.22 -14.29 12.63
N SER A 57 -6.17 -15.01 13.26
CA SER A 57 -5.95 -15.68 14.55
C SER A 57 -4.78 -16.67 14.50
N GLY A 58 -4.75 -17.56 13.49
CA GLY A 58 -3.66 -18.53 13.33
C GLY A 58 -2.29 -17.87 13.13
N PHE A 59 -2.24 -16.75 12.39
CA PHE A 59 -1.02 -15.95 12.27
C PHE A 59 -0.64 -15.27 13.59
N ALA A 60 -1.60 -14.66 14.28
CA ALA A 60 -1.39 -14.00 15.56
C ALA A 60 -0.79 -14.96 16.60
N LYS A 61 -1.34 -16.18 16.67
CA LYS A 61 -0.82 -17.26 17.51
C LYS A 61 0.61 -17.60 17.16
N ALA A 62 0.88 -17.87 15.88
CA ALA A 62 2.21 -18.25 15.42
C ALA A 62 3.26 -17.16 15.67
N VAL A 63 2.89 -15.88 15.52
CA VAL A 63 3.77 -14.76 15.83
C VAL A 63 4.00 -14.63 17.34
N SER A 64 2.96 -14.79 18.17
CA SER A 64 3.09 -14.77 19.63
C SER A 64 4.01 -15.88 20.16
N GLU A 65 4.04 -17.03 19.48
CA GLU A 65 4.91 -18.17 19.79
C GLU A 65 6.28 -18.09 19.09
N SER A 66 6.62 -16.97 18.44
CA SER A 66 7.86 -16.79 17.66
C SER A 66 8.08 -17.80 16.52
N LYS A 67 7.01 -18.44 16.03
CA LYS A 67 7.03 -19.39 14.90
C LYS A 67 6.85 -18.72 13.55
N ALA A 68 6.35 -17.49 13.52
CA ALA A 68 6.12 -16.70 12.32
C ALA A 68 6.87 -15.36 12.37
N SER A 69 7.32 -14.87 11.22
CA SER A 69 7.91 -13.53 11.11
C SER A 69 6.83 -12.46 11.30
N VAL A 70 7.19 -11.40 12.03
CA VAL A 70 6.36 -10.20 12.26
C VAL A 70 5.95 -9.52 10.95
N ASP A 71 6.79 -9.60 9.92
CA ASP A 71 6.54 -9.05 8.58
C ASP A 71 5.65 -9.93 7.69
N GLY A 72 5.19 -11.08 8.20
CA GLY A 72 4.45 -12.08 7.44
C GLY A 72 3.11 -11.58 6.89
N CYS A 73 2.50 -10.56 7.52
CA CYS A 73 1.24 -9.99 7.05
C CYS A 73 1.43 -9.05 5.85
N ILE A 74 1.48 -9.61 4.64
CA ILE A 74 1.63 -8.86 3.37
C ILE A 74 0.65 -7.67 3.25
N PRO A 75 -0.68 -7.82 3.47
CA PRO A 75 -1.60 -6.70 3.35
C PRO A 75 -1.43 -5.65 4.47
N GLY A 76 -0.95 -6.09 5.65
CA GLY A 76 -0.75 -5.22 6.82
C GLY A 76 0.53 -4.40 6.79
N ARG A 77 1.54 -4.76 5.98
CA ARG A 77 2.86 -4.10 5.95
C ARG A 77 2.77 -2.59 5.72
N ARG A 78 1.99 -2.15 4.73
CA ARG A 78 1.84 -0.71 4.43
C ARG A 78 1.02 0.06 5.46
N ALA A 79 0.33 -0.64 6.36
CA ALA A 79 -0.51 -0.07 7.40
C ALA A 79 0.16 -0.02 8.77
N GLY A 80 1.47 -0.32 8.84
CA GLY A 80 2.23 -0.28 10.10
C GLY A 80 1.94 -1.46 11.03
N VAL A 81 1.43 -2.58 10.50
CA VAL A 81 1.10 -3.77 11.31
C VAL A 81 2.35 -4.41 11.93
N PRO A 82 3.47 -4.62 11.20
CA PRO A 82 4.67 -5.21 11.79
C PRO A 82 5.19 -4.43 13.01
N GLU A 83 5.16 -3.10 12.95
CA GLU A 83 5.65 -2.21 14.00
C GLU A 83 4.80 -2.31 15.25
N LYS A 84 3.47 -2.41 15.10
CA LYS A 84 2.54 -2.60 16.21
C LYS A 84 2.71 -3.97 16.87
N ILE A 85 2.87 -5.02 16.06
CA ILE A 85 3.12 -6.37 16.55
C ILE A 85 4.46 -6.43 17.32
N LYS A 86 5.51 -5.78 16.80
CA LYS A 86 6.80 -5.71 17.47
C LYS A 86 6.69 -5.06 18.86
N LYS A 87 5.97 -3.94 18.97
CA LYS A 87 5.70 -3.29 20.27
C LYS A 87 4.96 -4.21 21.24
N LEU A 88 4.01 -5.01 20.76
CA LEU A 88 3.29 -5.99 21.59
C LEU A 88 4.20 -7.15 22.03
N LEU A 89 5.14 -7.59 21.19
CA LEU A 89 6.10 -8.63 21.53
C LEU A 89 7.17 -8.14 22.52
N GLU A 90 7.59 -6.88 22.41
CA GLU A 90 8.55 -6.23 23.32
C GLU A 90 7.97 -5.97 24.72
N ALA A 91 6.63 -5.89 24.85
CA ALA A 91 5.98 -5.73 26.13
C ALA A 91 6.02 -7.01 26.98
N SER A 92 6.29 -6.83 28.28
CA SER A 92 6.25 -7.89 29.28
C SER A 92 4.85 -8.47 29.42
N ASP A 93 4.74 -9.78 29.61
CA ASP A 93 3.45 -10.48 29.75
C ASP A 93 2.61 -9.91 30.92
N ASP A 94 3.23 -9.61 32.07
CA ASP A 94 2.57 -8.98 33.22
C ASP A 94 1.91 -7.62 32.89
N ALA A 95 2.47 -6.86 31.96
CA ALA A 95 1.92 -5.57 31.56
C ALA A 95 0.69 -5.76 30.67
N ILE A 96 0.76 -6.74 29.76
CA ILE A 96 -0.35 -7.09 28.87
C ILE A 96 -1.51 -7.68 29.67
N GLU A 97 -1.23 -8.55 30.66
CA GLU A 97 -2.26 -9.10 31.54
C GLU A 97 -2.99 -8.01 32.33
N LYS A 98 -2.25 -7.05 32.92
CA LYS A 98 -2.89 -5.91 33.62
C LYS A 98 -3.77 -5.07 32.72
N ILE A 99 -3.38 -4.88 31.46
CA ILE A 99 -4.18 -4.13 30.48
C ILE A 99 -5.40 -4.93 30.07
N TRP A 100 -5.25 -6.24 29.87
CA TRP A 100 -6.34 -7.16 29.56
C TRP A 100 -7.40 -7.21 30.66
N GLU A 101 -6.98 -7.28 31.92
CA GLU A 101 -7.88 -7.25 33.08
C GLU A 101 -8.61 -5.91 33.18
N LYS A 102 -7.90 -4.78 32.99
CA LYS A 102 -8.52 -3.45 32.96
C LYS A 102 -9.54 -3.29 31.84
N ALA A 103 -9.30 -3.93 30.70
CA ALA A 103 -10.21 -3.94 29.55
C ALA A 103 -11.39 -4.92 29.73
N GLY A 104 -11.47 -5.67 30.84
CA GLY A 104 -12.54 -6.64 31.09
C GLY A 104 -12.49 -7.85 30.14
N GLY A 105 -11.33 -8.15 29.57
CA GLY A 105 -11.16 -9.19 28.57
C GLY A 105 -11.64 -8.82 27.16
N ASP A 106 -11.91 -7.54 26.90
CA ASP A 106 -12.18 -7.06 25.54
C ASP A 106 -10.88 -6.76 24.77
N PRO A 107 -10.59 -7.47 23.67
CA PRO A 107 -9.37 -7.25 22.89
C PRO A 107 -9.25 -5.84 22.31
N GLU A 108 -10.36 -5.23 21.91
CA GLU A 108 -10.35 -3.91 21.24
C GLU A 108 -10.03 -2.79 22.23
N ALA A 109 -10.69 -2.80 23.40
CA ALA A 109 -10.37 -1.90 24.50
C ALA A 109 -8.94 -2.12 25.00
N ALA A 110 -8.47 -3.37 25.10
CA ALA A 110 -7.11 -3.67 25.53
C ALA A 110 -6.05 -3.12 24.56
N VAL A 111 -6.26 -3.25 23.25
CA VAL A 111 -5.40 -2.62 22.24
C VAL A 111 -5.43 -1.10 22.36
N LYS A 112 -6.62 -0.50 22.52
CA LYS A 112 -6.75 0.95 22.66
C LYS A 112 -6.01 1.48 23.89
N GLU A 113 -6.11 0.79 25.01
CA GLU A 113 -5.41 1.10 26.25
C GLU A 113 -3.89 0.88 26.11
N PHE A 114 -3.46 -0.23 25.51
CA PHE A 114 -2.05 -0.53 25.28
C PHE A 114 -1.37 0.53 24.39
N PHE A 115 -2.11 1.04 23.40
CA PHE A 115 -1.66 2.11 22.52
C PHE A 115 -2.16 3.50 22.97
N ALA A 116 -2.67 3.66 24.19
CA ALA A 116 -3.08 4.96 24.72
C ALA A 116 -1.83 5.83 24.95
N GLY A 117 -1.52 6.70 23.99
CA GLY A 117 -0.30 7.52 23.94
C GLY A 117 0.59 7.22 22.73
N ALA A 118 0.44 6.03 22.16
CA ALA A 118 0.85 5.72 20.81
C ALA A 118 -0.43 5.66 19.98
N ALA A 119 -1.02 6.82 19.66
CA ALA A 119 -1.93 6.88 18.51
C ALA A 119 -1.34 5.99 17.42
N PRO A 120 -2.13 5.13 16.72
CA PRO A 120 -1.60 4.40 15.59
C PRO A 120 -0.82 5.44 14.84
N SER A 121 0.48 5.23 14.65
CA SER A 121 1.15 6.08 13.72
C SER A 121 0.31 5.89 12.47
N GLU A 122 -0.49 6.90 12.14
CA GLU A 122 -0.49 7.40 10.79
C GLU A 122 0.98 7.67 10.49
N GLU A 123 1.77 6.60 10.33
CA GLU A 123 2.92 6.58 9.49
C GLU A 123 2.31 7.01 8.18
N THR A 124 2.50 8.31 7.96
CA THR A 124 1.86 9.09 6.93
C THR A 124 1.92 8.22 5.70
N LYS A 125 0.76 7.71 5.25
CA LYS A 125 0.66 7.02 3.95
C LYS A 125 1.57 7.81 3.03
N PRO A 126 2.65 7.21 2.47
CA PRO A 126 3.68 7.97 1.77
C PRO A 126 2.94 8.92 0.85
N LYS A 127 3.09 10.25 1.10
CA LYS A 127 2.20 11.26 0.52
C LYS A 127 2.12 10.95 -0.96
N LYS A 128 0.93 10.52 -1.40
CA LYS A 128 0.72 10.13 -2.80
C LYS A 128 1.21 11.32 -3.62
N PRO A 129 2.15 11.14 -4.56
CA PRO A 129 2.69 12.27 -5.30
C PRO A 129 1.52 13.11 -5.81
N SER A 130 1.48 14.38 -5.39
CA SER A 130 0.34 15.24 -5.69
C SER A 130 0.26 15.36 -7.20
N ARG A 131 -0.86 14.91 -7.77
CA ARG A 131 -1.11 15.13 -9.19
C ARG A 131 -1.07 16.64 -9.42
N PRO A 132 -0.20 17.14 -10.31
CA PRO A 132 -0.05 18.56 -10.54
C PRO A 132 -1.36 19.19 -11.03
N SER A 133 -1.56 20.45 -10.68
CA SER A 133 -2.69 21.22 -11.18
C SER A 133 -2.57 21.43 -12.69
N LYS A 134 -3.71 21.60 -13.38
CA LYS A 134 -3.70 21.87 -14.83
C LYS A 134 -2.92 23.15 -15.16
N GLU A 135 -3.03 24.16 -14.31
CA GLU A 135 -2.34 25.45 -14.43
C GLU A 135 -0.81 25.29 -14.37
N GLU A 136 -0.31 24.47 -13.45
CA GLU A 136 1.12 24.18 -13.37
C GLU A 136 1.62 23.44 -14.62
N VAL A 137 0.86 22.46 -15.12
CA VAL A 137 1.21 21.72 -16.33
C VAL A 137 1.30 22.65 -17.54
N GLU A 138 0.33 23.54 -17.72
CA GLU A 138 0.30 24.50 -18.84
C GLU A 138 1.45 25.49 -18.79
N LYS A 139 1.81 25.98 -17.60
CA LYS A 139 2.97 26.87 -17.40
C LYS A 139 4.26 26.24 -17.96
N TYR A 140 4.52 24.97 -17.66
CA TYR A 140 5.73 24.30 -18.15
C TYR A 140 5.64 23.94 -19.63
N ARG A 141 4.44 23.70 -20.17
CA ARG A 141 4.27 23.46 -21.61
C ARG A 141 4.58 24.72 -22.42
N ALA A 142 4.15 25.89 -21.96
CA ALA A 142 4.49 27.17 -22.59
C ALA A 142 6.02 27.41 -22.60
N MET A 143 6.73 27.02 -21.54
CA MET A 143 8.21 27.10 -21.49
C MET A 143 8.93 26.22 -22.51
N LEU A 144 8.27 25.24 -23.13
CA LEU A 144 8.88 24.39 -24.17
C LEU A 144 9.05 25.13 -25.49
N ASP A 145 8.23 26.15 -25.76
CA ASP A 145 8.34 26.91 -27.01
C ASP A 145 9.65 27.70 -27.08
N GLU A 146 10.20 28.11 -25.94
CA GLU A 146 11.51 28.75 -25.84
C GLU A 146 12.68 27.75 -25.77
N LYS A 147 12.39 26.46 -25.55
CA LYS A 147 13.40 25.41 -25.31
C LYS A 147 13.23 24.24 -26.31
N PRO A 148 13.79 24.35 -27.53
CA PRO A 148 13.58 23.37 -28.61
C PRO A 148 14.09 21.97 -28.27
N VAL A 149 15.21 21.85 -27.55
CA VAL A 149 15.74 20.55 -27.09
C VAL A 149 14.81 19.91 -26.05
N ALA A 150 14.25 20.71 -25.14
CA ALA A 150 13.29 20.21 -24.17
C ALA A 150 11.97 19.81 -24.85
N LYS A 151 11.57 20.52 -25.91
CA LYS A 151 10.40 20.17 -26.73
C LYS A 151 10.59 18.83 -27.46
N ALA A 152 11.79 18.54 -27.95
CA ALA A 152 12.14 17.23 -28.51
C ALA A 152 12.12 16.12 -27.45
N VAL A 153 12.68 16.35 -26.27
CA VAL A 153 12.59 15.38 -25.16
C VAL A 153 11.14 15.18 -24.71
N TYR A 154 10.32 16.23 -24.73
CA TYR A 154 8.91 16.16 -24.37
C TYR A 154 8.08 15.34 -25.38
N SER A 155 8.42 15.36 -26.67
CA SER A 155 7.65 14.65 -27.70
C SER A 155 7.67 13.12 -27.53
N ILE A 156 8.78 12.59 -26.99
CA ILE A 156 8.97 11.16 -26.72
C ILE A 156 8.47 10.72 -25.34
N LEU A 157 8.06 11.65 -24.46
CA LEU A 157 7.51 11.30 -23.16
C LEU A 157 6.06 10.77 -23.28
N PRO A 158 5.57 9.99 -22.29
CA PRO A 158 4.22 9.43 -22.33
C PRO A 158 3.07 10.46 -22.24
N LYS A 159 3.34 11.73 -21.90
CA LYS A 159 2.35 12.82 -21.73
C LYS A 159 1.21 12.50 -20.75
N ILE A 160 1.45 11.64 -19.76
CA ILE A 160 0.45 11.23 -18.74
C ILE A 160 0.35 12.25 -17.59
N ASP A 161 1.39 13.06 -17.38
CA ASP A 161 1.47 14.04 -16.29
C ASP A 161 1.19 13.42 -14.90
N CYS A 162 1.69 12.19 -14.68
CA CYS A 162 1.38 11.39 -13.49
C CYS A 162 2.10 11.82 -12.19
N GLY A 163 3.12 12.68 -12.27
CA GLY A 163 3.88 13.15 -11.10
C GLY A 163 4.79 12.12 -10.42
N LEU A 164 4.84 10.87 -10.88
CA LEU A 164 5.64 9.80 -10.25
C LEU A 164 7.15 10.08 -10.23
N CYS A 165 7.66 10.87 -11.18
CA CYS A 165 9.06 11.29 -11.20
C CYS A 165 9.39 12.44 -10.23
N GLY A 166 8.39 12.98 -9.53
CA GLY A 166 8.54 14.11 -8.60
C GLY A 166 8.43 15.49 -9.25
N TYR A 167 8.03 15.56 -10.52
CA TYR A 167 7.86 16.81 -11.26
C TYR A 167 6.39 17.07 -11.61
N PRO A 168 5.99 18.35 -11.71
CA PRO A 168 4.61 18.75 -11.93
C PRO A 168 4.09 18.50 -13.36
N GLY A 169 4.76 17.66 -14.15
CA GLY A 169 4.30 17.29 -15.49
C GLY A 169 5.45 16.74 -16.35
N CYS A 170 5.08 16.13 -17.47
CA CYS A 170 6.04 15.65 -18.46
C CYS A 170 6.85 16.80 -19.07
N ALA A 171 6.26 17.98 -19.27
CA ALA A 171 6.99 19.16 -19.78
C ALA A 171 8.06 19.65 -18.80
N ALA A 172 7.70 19.75 -17.51
CA ALA A 172 8.65 20.11 -16.44
C ALA A 172 9.80 19.10 -16.35
N PHE A 173 9.49 17.81 -16.44
CA PHE A 173 10.47 16.74 -16.43
C PHE A 173 11.40 16.79 -17.65
N ALA A 174 10.88 17.06 -18.86
CA ALA A 174 11.67 17.20 -20.08
C ALA A 174 12.69 18.34 -19.97
N ILE A 175 12.27 19.50 -19.45
CA ILE A 175 13.18 20.62 -19.20
C ILE A 175 14.30 20.22 -18.23
N LYS A 176 13.99 19.44 -17.19
CA LYS A 176 14.98 19.02 -16.19
C LYS A 176 15.95 17.96 -16.67
N ILE A 177 15.53 17.09 -17.57
CA ILE A 177 16.41 16.15 -18.28
C ILE A 177 17.45 16.89 -19.12
N VAL A 178 17.04 17.98 -19.78
CA VAL A 178 17.92 18.82 -20.60
C VAL A 178 18.84 19.71 -19.74
N GLU A 179 18.34 20.20 -18.61
CA GLU A 179 19.18 20.89 -17.60
C GLU A 179 20.16 19.96 -16.86
N GLU A 180 20.22 18.67 -17.24
CA GLU A 180 21.04 17.60 -16.61
C GLU A 180 20.83 17.41 -15.11
N LYS A 181 19.75 17.97 -14.57
CA LYS A 181 19.39 17.85 -13.16
C LYS A 181 18.73 16.52 -12.85
N GLU A 182 18.41 15.71 -13.86
CA GLU A 182 17.65 14.47 -13.68
C GLU A 182 17.87 13.45 -14.80
N ASN A 183 17.75 12.16 -14.45
CA ASN A 183 17.92 11.04 -15.37
C ASN A 183 16.57 10.59 -15.99
N PRO A 184 16.48 10.40 -17.32
CA PRO A 184 15.31 9.83 -17.99
C PRO A 184 14.76 8.53 -17.38
N SER A 185 15.60 7.69 -16.78
CA SER A 185 15.21 6.42 -16.14
C SER A 185 14.20 6.58 -14.99
N LYS A 186 14.08 7.78 -14.42
CA LYS A 186 13.12 8.10 -13.35
C LYS A 186 11.66 8.06 -13.83
N CYS A 187 11.43 8.09 -15.14
CA CYS A 187 10.10 7.95 -15.71
C CYS A 187 9.62 6.48 -15.68
N ILE A 188 8.91 6.10 -14.62
CA ILE A 188 8.37 4.73 -14.48
C ILE A 188 7.52 4.31 -15.69
N PRO A 189 6.55 5.11 -16.18
CA PRO A 189 5.78 4.74 -17.39
C PRO A 189 6.65 4.71 -18.65
N GLY A 190 7.68 5.55 -18.71
CA GLY A 190 8.61 5.67 -19.83
C GLY A 190 9.53 4.46 -20.00
N LYS A 191 9.76 3.65 -18.95
CA LYS A 191 10.58 2.45 -19.04
C LYS A 191 10.07 1.45 -20.09
N ARG A 192 8.75 1.26 -20.17
CA ARG A 192 8.14 0.38 -21.19
C ARG A 192 8.27 0.91 -22.62
N GLN A 193 8.43 2.23 -22.77
CA GLN A 193 8.55 2.91 -24.06
C GLN A 193 10.00 3.22 -24.44
N LYS A 194 10.98 2.68 -23.69
CA LYS A 194 12.41 2.91 -23.90
C LYS A 194 12.79 4.39 -23.97
N VAL A 195 12.12 5.22 -23.16
CA VAL A 195 12.36 6.67 -23.14
C VAL A 195 13.83 7.00 -22.86
N GLU A 196 14.51 6.21 -22.04
CA GLU A 196 15.93 6.44 -21.76
C GLU A 196 16.81 6.30 -23.01
N GLU A 197 16.59 5.27 -23.84
CA GLU A 197 17.30 5.08 -25.12
C GLU A 197 16.99 6.24 -26.07
N LYS A 198 15.71 6.59 -26.22
CA LYS A 198 15.27 7.70 -27.08
C LYS A 198 15.85 9.05 -26.66
N VAL A 199 15.94 9.33 -25.36
CA VAL A 199 16.58 10.56 -24.87
C VAL A 199 18.08 10.56 -25.17
N LYS A 200 18.77 9.42 -25.05
CA LYS A 200 20.19 9.32 -25.42
C LYS A 200 20.40 9.64 -26.90
N ASN A 201 19.58 9.08 -27.79
CA ASN A 201 19.63 9.39 -29.23
C ASN A 201 19.42 10.89 -29.51
N ILE A 202 18.54 11.57 -28.76
CA ILE A 202 18.35 13.02 -28.87
C ILE A 202 19.57 13.79 -28.36
N LYS A 203 20.19 13.36 -27.26
CA LYS A 203 21.39 14.01 -26.70
C LYS A 203 22.65 13.84 -27.56
N GLU A 204 22.71 12.82 -28.41
CA GLU A 204 23.80 12.59 -29.36
C GLU A 204 23.79 13.55 -30.55
N LYS A 205 22.64 14.18 -30.85
CA LYS A 205 22.51 15.19 -31.92
C LYS A 205 22.93 16.58 -31.44
N SER A 206 23.49 17.39 -32.33
CA SER A 206 23.83 18.80 -32.01
C SER A 206 22.56 19.57 -31.64
N PRO A 207 22.61 20.48 -30.63
CA PRO A 207 21.52 21.40 -30.33
C PRO A 207 21.02 22.21 -31.55
N GLU A 208 21.89 22.47 -32.53
CA GLU A 208 21.53 23.19 -33.77
C GLU A 208 20.72 22.32 -34.73
N GLU A 209 21.05 21.03 -34.82
CA GLU A 209 20.32 20.06 -35.63
C GLU A 209 18.90 19.85 -35.07
N ILE A 210 18.78 19.77 -33.75
CA ILE A 210 17.49 19.65 -33.07
C ILE A 210 16.62 20.88 -33.30
N LYS A 211 17.20 22.09 -33.24
CA LYS A 211 16.49 23.33 -33.55
C LYS A 211 15.89 23.31 -34.96
N LYS A 212 16.69 22.92 -35.96
CA LYS A 212 16.25 22.80 -37.34
C LYS A 212 15.11 21.79 -37.50
N ILE A 213 15.22 20.63 -36.86
CA ILE A 213 14.16 19.60 -36.89
C ILE A 213 12.86 20.11 -36.24
N VAL A 214 12.95 20.87 -35.15
CA VAL A 214 11.79 21.47 -34.47
C VAL A 214 11.12 22.54 -35.33
N GLU A 215 11.90 23.37 -36.01
CA GLU A 215 11.41 24.38 -36.95
C GLU A 215 10.74 23.76 -38.18
N GLU A 216 11.35 22.73 -38.78
CA GLU A 216 10.79 21.98 -39.91
C GLU A 216 9.48 21.28 -39.56
N ALA A 217 9.36 20.76 -38.34
CA ALA A 217 8.14 20.15 -37.84
C ALA A 217 7.07 21.19 -37.44
N LYS A 218 7.34 22.50 -37.58
CA LYS A 218 6.47 23.60 -37.13
C LYS A 218 6.07 23.48 -35.66
N GLY A 219 6.90 22.83 -34.84
CA GLY A 219 6.59 22.55 -33.45
C GLY A 219 5.49 21.50 -33.20
N ASP A 220 5.06 20.74 -34.21
CA ASP A 220 4.12 19.63 -34.05
C ASP A 220 4.77 18.46 -33.29
N ILE A 221 4.15 18.09 -32.16
CA ILE A 221 4.68 17.09 -31.23
C ILE A 221 4.61 15.68 -31.83
N GLU A 222 3.60 15.36 -32.64
CA GLU A 222 3.47 14.02 -33.24
C GLU A 222 4.47 13.81 -34.37
N GLU A 223 4.74 14.84 -35.16
CA GLU A 223 5.77 14.81 -36.19
C GLU A 223 7.17 14.69 -35.57
N LEU A 224 7.44 15.43 -34.48
CA LEU A 224 8.68 15.30 -33.73
C LEU A 224 8.84 13.89 -33.14
N LYS A 225 7.77 13.32 -32.60
CA LYS A 225 7.81 11.96 -32.06
C LYS A 225 8.25 10.96 -33.12
N LYS A 226 7.68 11.00 -34.33
CA LYS A 226 8.10 10.11 -35.44
C LYS A 226 9.58 10.27 -35.81
N ARG A 227 10.09 11.50 -35.82
CA ARG A 227 11.49 11.80 -36.16
C ARG A 227 12.49 11.34 -35.10
N PHE A 228 12.07 11.19 -33.84
CA PHE A 228 12.92 10.79 -32.72
C PHE A 228 12.56 9.41 -32.12
N GLU A 229 11.62 8.68 -32.72
CA GLU A 229 11.26 7.31 -32.30
C GLU A 229 12.14 6.21 -32.91
N VAL A 230 13.06 6.58 -33.80
CA VAL A 230 14.03 5.68 -34.45
C VAL A 230 15.22 5.38 -33.54
#